data_AF-A0A8J6QHG5-F1
#
_entry.id   AF-A0A8J6QHG5-F1
#
_cell.length_a   1.000
_cell.length_b   1.000
_cell.length_c   1.000
_cell.angle_alpha   90.00
_cell.angle_beta   90.00
_cell.angle_gamma   90.00
#
_symmetry.space_group_name_H-M   'P 1'
#
loop_
_entity.id
_entity.type
_entity.pdbx_description
1 polymer ?
#
loop_
_entity_poly.entity_id
_entity_poly.type
_entity_poly.pdbx_seq_one_letter_code
_entity_poly.pdbx_strand_id
1 'polypeptide(L)'
;MKSVLFFSFLASLAKSAIVICLGLLVKDHFKAFLTLINRKSIPESEVETINSKKFNEILRWIGFFIMALGICMALVAFASFIAGIEMSSNRLKLNF
;
A
#
# COMPACT_ATOMS: atom_id res chain seq x y z
N MET A 1 25.04 -11.17 7.63
CA MET A 1 23.63 -11.40 8.01
C MET A 1 22.86 -10.11 8.32
N LYS A 2 23.35 -9.23 9.20
CA LYS A 2 22.65 -7.98 9.58
C LYS A 2 22.31 -7.06 8.40
N SER A 3 23.24 -6.86 7.46
CA SER A 3 23.00 -6.00 6.28
C SER A 3 21.94 -6.58 5.32
N VAL A 4 21.84 -7.91 5.19
CA VAL A 4 20.83 -8.55 4.33
C VAL A 4 19.43 -8.38 4.92
N LEU A 5 19.29 -8.56 6.25
CA LEU A 5 18.03 -8.30 6.97
C LEU A 5 17.58 -6.84 6.81
N PHE A 6 18.51 -5.90 6.87
CA PHE A 6 18.22 -4.48 6.67
C PHE A 6 17.77 -4.17 5.23
N PHE A 7 18.44 -4.73 4.21
CA PHE A 7 18.03 -4.57 2.82
C PHE A 7 16.65 -5.20 2.54
N SER A 8 16.38 -6.39 3.07
CA SER A 8 15.07 -7.04 2.93
C SER A 8 13.96 -6.24 3.64
N PHE A 9 14.25 -5.67 4.81
CA PHE A 9 13.34 -4.76 5.50
C PHE A 9 13.07 -3.50 4.66
N LEU A 10 14.12 -2.86 4.14
CA LEU A 10 13.99 -1.64 3.34
C LEU A 10 13.19 -1.90 2.05
N ALA A 11 13.42 -3.04 1.37
CA ALA A 11 12.66 -3.44 0.21
C ALA A 11 11.18 -3.74 0.53
N SER A 12 10.90 -4.36 1.67
CA SER A 12 9.53 -4.62 2.13
C SER A 12 8.79 -3.32 2.47
N LEU A 13 9.49 -2.37 3.10
CA LEU A 13 8.96 -1.05 3.46
C LEU A 13 8.74 -0.15 2.23
N ALA A 14 9.60 -0.26 1.21
CA ALA A 14 9.38 0.39 -0.08
C ALA A 14 8.12 -0.15 -0.77
N LYS A 15 7.90 -1.47 -0.75
CA LYS A 15 6.68 -2.08 -1.32
C LYS A 15 5.42 -1.62 -0.59
N SER A 16 5.43 -1.56 0.74
CA SER A 16 4.27 -1.07 1.50
C SER A 16 4.01 0.42 1.22
N ALA A 17 5.05 1.24 1.13
CA ALA A 17 4.92 2.66 0.76
C ALA A 17 4.29 2.85 -0.64
N ILE A 18 4.69 2.03 -1.63
CA ILE A 18 4.08 2.05 -2.96
C ILE A 18 2.58 1.72 -2.89
N VAL A 19 2.18 0.71 -2.11
CA VAL A 19 0.77 0.33 -1.93
C VAL A 19 -0.03 1.44 -1.25
N ILE A 20 0.55 2.11 -0.25
CA ILE A 20 -0.08 3.27 0.42
C ILE A 20 -0.27 4.43 -0.57
N CYS A 21 0.76 4.74 -1.36
CA CYS A 21 0.67 5.75 -2.42
C CYS A 21 -0.41 5.40 -3.45
N LEU A 22 -0.52 4.12 -3.83
CA LEU A 22 -1.57 3.66 -4.75
C LEU A 22 -2.97 3.89 -4.15
N GLY A 23 -3.15 3.58 -2.86
CA GLY A 23 -4.41 3.81 -2.14
C GLY A 23 -4.77 5.30 -2.07
N LEU A 24 -3.78 6.18 -1.85
CA LEU A 24 -3.98 7.64 -1.89
C LEU A 24 -4.37 8.12 -3.29
N LEU A 25 -3.71 7.62 -4.34
CA LEU A 25 -3.99 7.97 -5.73
C LEU A 25 -5.41 7.55 -6.15
N VAL A 26 -5.85 6.37 -5.72
CA VAL A 26 -7.22 5.89 -5.91
C VAL A 26 -8.23 6.71 -5.10
N LYS A 27 -7.88 7.15 -3.88
CA LYS A 27 -8.79 7.97 -3.05
C LYS A 27 -8.96 9.39 -3.60
N ASP A 28 -7.86 10.05 -3.97
CA ASP A 28 -7.83 11.49 -4.28
C ASP A 28 -7.89 11.79 -5.78
N HIS A 29 -7.42 10.89 -6.64
CA HIS A 29 -7.26 11.13 -8.09
C HIS A 29 -7.92 10.07 -8.97
N PHE A 30 -8.94 9.34 -8.50
CA PHE A 30 -9.59 8.29 -9.29
C PHE A 30 -10.07 8.76 -10.66
N LYS A 31 -10.62 9.99 -10.75
CA LYS A 31 -11.00 10.59 -12.04
C LYS A 31 -9.80 10.68 -12.98
N ALA A 32 -8.66 11.19 -12.52
CA ALA A 32 -7.44 11.28 -13.31
C ALA A 32 -6.83 9.90 -13.63
N PHE A 33 -6.95 8.93 -12.71
CA PHE A 33 -6.52 7.54 -12.92
C PHE A 33 -7.37 6.83 -13.98
N LEU A 34 -8.69 7.01 -13.95
CA LEU A 34 -9.59 6.56 -15.01
C LEU A 34 -9.29 7.25 -16.34
N THR A 35 -8.98 8.54 -16.34
CA THR A 35 -8.58 9.26 -17.57
C THR A 35 -7.24 8.77 -18.12
N LEU A 36 -6.32 8.35 -17.25
CA LEU A 36 -5.01 7.79 -17.64
C LEU A 36 -5.11 6.37 -18.20
N ILE A 37 -5.93 5.51 -17.60
CA ILE A 37 -6.15 4.12 -18.08
C ILE A 37 -7.07 4.11 -19.29
N ASN A 38 -8.11 4.95 -19.27
CA ASN A 38 -9.10 5.02 -20.32
C ASN A 38 -8.76 6.22 -21.22
N ARG A 39 -7.85 5.99 -22.17
CA ARG A 39 -7.47 6.94 -23.24
C ARG A 39 -8.65 7.40 -24.12
N LYS A 40 -9.85 6.86 -23.87
CA LYS A 40 -11.13 7.26 -24.44
C LYS A 40 -11.88 8.02 -23.35
N SER A 41 -11.97 9.33 -23.50
CA SER A 41 -12.85 10.19 -22.70
C SER A 41 -14.19 9.49 -22.55
N ILE A 42 -14.52 9.06 -21.33
CA ILE A 42 -15.83 8.50 -21.03
C ILE A 42 -16.81 9.65 -21.31
N PRO A 43 -17.66 9.55 -22.34
CA PRO A 43 -18.52 10.65 -22.74
C PRO A 43 -19.39 11.05 -21.56
N GLU A 44 -19.44 12.35 -21.27
CA GLU A 44 -20.08 12.95 -20.10
C GLU A 44 -21.62 12.80 -20.09
N SER A 45 -22.22 11.99 -20.96
CA SER A 45 -23.66 12.03 -21.26
C SER A 45 -24.50 10.82 -20.83
N GLU A 46 -23.95 9.78 -20.18
CA GLU A 46 -24.76 8.58 -19.83
C GLU A 46 -24.63 8.07 -18.39
N VAL A 47 -23.93 8.78 -17.49
CA VAL A 47 -23.96 8.44 -16.06
C VAL A 47 -24.96 9.34 -15.36
N GLU A 48 -26.21 8.87 -15.33
CA GLU A 48 -27.29 9.37 -14.48
C GLU A 48 -26.73 9.90 -13.16
N THR A 49 -26.96 11.19 -12.92
CA THR A 49 -26.39 12.03 -11.86
C THR A 49 -26.70 11.56 -10.43
N ILE A 50 -27.51 10.50 -10.29
CA ILE A 50 -27.89 9.88 -9.01
C ILE A 50 -26.92 8.76 -8.61
N ASN A 51 -26.23 8.11 -9.56
CA ASN A 51 -25.34 6.97 -9.27
C ASN A 51 -23.86 7.35 -9.10
N SER A 52 -23.44 8.51 -9.61
CA SER A 52 -22.04 8.95 -9.55
C SER A 52 -21.55 9.23 -8.13
N LYS A 53 -22.42 9.74 -7.24
CA LYS A 53 -22.07 9.99 -5.82
C LYS A 53 -21.80 8.70 -5.05
N LYS A 54 -22.69 7.71 -5.18
CA LYS A 54 -22.51 6.39 -4.54
C LYS A 54 -21.28 5.68 -5.06
N PHE A 55 -21.03 5.77 -6.37
CA PHE A 55 -19.84 5.19 -6.98
C PHE A 55 -18.54 5.84 -6.46
N ASN A 56 -18.49 7.17 -6.38
CA ASN A 56 -17.35 7.89 -5.80
C ASN A 56 -17.13 7.54 -4.32
N GLU A 57 -18.20 7.34 -3.57
CA GLU A 57 -18.12 6.97 -2.16
C GLU A 57 -17.56 5.55 -1.99
N ILE A 58 -18.04 4.58 -2.77
CA ILE A 58 -17.49 3.21 -2.80
C ILE A 58 -16.01 3.23 -3.17
N LEU A 59 -15.61 4.03 -4.15
CA LEU A 59 -14.22 4.15 -4.56
C LEU A 59 -13.32 4.76 -3.50
N ARG A 60 -13.83 5.76 -2.78
CA ARG A 60 -13.13 6.35 -1.63
C ARG A 60 -12.91 5.30 -0.53
N TRP A 61 -13.92 4.44 -0.29
CA TRP A 61 -13.79 3.31 0.63
C TRP A 61 -12.77 2.27 0.15
N ILE A 62 -12.73 1.96 -1.14
CA ILE A 62 -11.73 1.06 -1.74
C ILE A 62 -10.32 1.64 -1.57
N GLY A 63 -10.12 2.93 -1.84
CA GLY A 63 -8.84 3.61 -1.62
C GLY A 63 -8.40 3.56 -0.16
N PHE A 64 -9.33 3.73 0.78
CA PHE A 64 -9.07 3.59 2.21
C PHE A 64 -8.65 2.17 2.59
N PHE A 65 -9.31 1.15 2.02
CA PHE A 65 -8.99 -0.26 2.25
C PHE A 65 -7.58 -0.62 1.74
N ILE A 66 -7.20 -0.14 0.56
CA ILE A 66 -5.86 -0.34 0.00
C ILE A 66 -4.80 0.31 0.88
N MET A 67 -5.06 1.54 1.37
CA MET A 67 -4.17 2.21 2.33
C MET A 67 -3.99 1.40 3.62
N ALA A 68 -5.09 0.90 4.19
CA ALA A 68 -5.05 0.08 5.41
C ALA A 68 -4.23 -1.19 5.21
N LEU A 69 -4.37 -1.87 4.06
CA LEU A 69 -3.53 -3.02 3.71
C LEU A 69 -2.05 -2.66 3.63
N GLY A 70 -1.71 -1.52 3.03
CA GLY A 70 -0.33 -1.03 2.96
C GLY A 70 0.26 -0.76 4.35
N ILE A 71 -0.52 -0.18 5.27
CA ILE A 71 -0.11 0.04 6.67
C ILE A 71 0.11 -1.30 7.39
N CYS A 72 -0.78 -2.27 7.23
CA CYS A 72 -0.61 -3.61 7.79
C CYS A 72 0.66 -4.30 7.28
N MET A 73 0.97 -4.19 5.99
CA MET A 73 2.22 -4.72 5.42
C MET A 73 3.45 -4.05 6.03
N ALA A 74 3.41 -2.73 6.26
CA ALA A 74 4.50 -2.01 6.93
C ALA A 74 4.71 -2.53 8.36
N LEU A 75 3.62 -2.71 9.12
CA LEU A 75 3.69 -3.25 10.49
C LEU A 75 4.30 -4.66 10.54
N VAL A 76 3.92 -5.53 9.60
CA VAL A 76 4.50 -6.88 9.48
C VAL A 76 6.00 -6.81 9.17
N ALA A 77 6.41 -5.91 8.26
CA ALA A 77 7.82 -5.71 7.94
C ALA A 77 8.64 -5.28 9.17
N PHE A 78 8.10 -4.38 10.00
CA PHE A 78 8.71 -3.98 11.27
C PHE A 78 8.81 -5.14 12.26
N ALA A 79 7.73 -5.91 12.44
CA ALA A 79 7.72 -7.06 13.35
C ALA A 79 8.78 -8.11 12.95
N SER A 80 8.87 -8.45 11.66
CA SER A 80 9.88 -9.38 11.15
C SER A 80 11.31 -8.86 11.32
N PHE A 81 11.53 -7.55 11.18
CA PHE A 81 12.84 -6.94 11.39
C PHE A 81 13.30 -7.01 12.85
N ILE A 82 12.41 -6.68 13.80
CA ILE A 82 12.68 -6.78 15.24
C ILE A 82 13.00 -8.22 15.63
N ALA A 83 12.17 -9.18 15.23
CA ALA A 83 12.39 -10.61 15.50
C ALA A 83 13.70 -11.12 14.88
N GLY A 84 14.05 -10.67 13.67
CA GLY A 84 15.30 -11.02 13.00
C GLY A 84 16.55 -10.50 13.73
N ILE A 85 16.48 -9.31 14.33
CA ILE A 85 17.56 -8.77 15.17
C ILE A 85 17.69 -9.58 16.46
N GLU A 86 16.58 -9.90 17.12
CA GLU A 86 16.57 -10.62 18.40
C GLU A 86 17.09 -12.07 18.25
N MET A 87 16.65 -12.79 17.21
CA MET A 87 17.21 -14.12 16.88
C MET A 87 18.70 -14.08 16.57
N SER A 88 19.18 -13.05 15.86
CA SER A 88 20.60 -12.89 15.57
C SER A 88 21.44 -12.62 16.82
N SER A 89 20.86 -11.96 17.84
CA SER A 89 21.50 -11.69 19.13
C SER A 89 21.62 -12.96 19.98
N ASN A 90 20.54 -13.75 20.07
CA ASN A 90 20.54 -14.97 20.88
C ASN A 90 21.49 -16.06 20.34
N ARG A 91 21.68 -16.16 19.02
CA ARG A 91 22.68 -17.08 18.43
C ARG A 91 24.13 -16.69 18.74
N LEU A 92 24.42 -15.40 18.95
CA LEU A 92 25.76 -14.96 19.34
C LEU A 92 26.04 -15.25 20.82
N LYS A 93 25.02 -15.17 21.69
CA LYS A 93 25.16 -15.53 23.12
C LYS A 93 25.34 -17.03 23.40
N LEU A 94 24.87 -17.90 22.51
CA LEU A 94 24.96 -19.37 22.66
C LEU A 94 26.26 -19.96 22.09
N ASN A 95 27.03 -19.19 21.32
CA ASN A 95 28.31 -19.62 20.72
C ASN A 95 29.54 -19.04 21.46
N PHE A 96 29.34 -18.43 22.63
CA PHE A 96 30.36 -18.05 23.60
C PHE A 96 30.10 -18.84 24.90
#